data_AF-A0A7X7E075-F1
#
_entry.id   AF-A0A7X7E075-F1
#
_cell.length_a   1.000
_cell.length_b   1.000
_cell.length_c   1.000
_cell.angle_alpha   90.00
_cell.angle_beta   90.00
_cell.angle_gamma   90.00
#
_symmetry.space_group_name_H-M   'P 1'
#
loop_
_entity.id
_entity.type
_entity.pdbx_description
1 polymer ?
#
loop_
_entity_poly.entity_id
_entity_poly.type
_entity_poly.pdbx_seq_one_letter_code
_entity_poly.pdbx_strand_id
1 'polypeptide(L)'
;MGKITRKELETAASTKPEVGSYIKVGMSTCGIAAGAKVVYDVFTKEVKHRDFPIEIKQAGCVGMCHAEPLVEVYVEGLPVVTYGRVTTEVALRIVEEHLCEKRLVNDHIYDLPVRR
;
A
#
# COMPACT_ATOMS: atom_id res chain seq x y z
N MET A 1 1.36 24.38 -18.08
CA MET A 1 0.98 23.98 -16.71
C MET A 1 0.84 25.21 -15.84
N GLY A 2 -0.36 25.48 -15.31
CA GLY A 2 -0.61 26.59 -14.39
C GLY A 2 -0.23 26.21 -12.96
N LYS A 3 0.26 27.17 -12.17
CA LYS A 3 0.56 26.97 -10.74
C LYS A 3 -0.76 26.81 -9.98
N ILE A 4 -0.87 25.73 -9.23
CA ILE A 4 -2.00 25.43 -8.36
C ILE A 4 -2.05 26.46 -7.21
N THR A 5 -3.23 26.97 -6.89
CA THR A 5 -3.44 27.92 -5.79
C THR A 5 -3.46 27.22 -4.43
N ARG A 6 -3.16 27.98 -3.36
CA ARG A 6 -3.11 27.46 -1.98
C ARG A 6 -4.39 26.74 -1.55
N LYS A 7 -5.57 27.19 -2.02
CA LYS A 7 -6.85 26.55 -1.75
C LYS A 7 -6.98 25.16 -2.41
N GLU A 8 -6.45 25.01 -3.62
CA GLU A 8 -6.43 23.71 -4.33
C GLU A 8 -5.44 22.74 -3.66
N LEU A 9 -4.32 23.27 -3.14
CA LEU A 9 -3.35 22.50 -2.34
C LEU A 9 -3.96 22.00 -1.01
N GLU A 10 -4.69 22.87 -0.30
CA GLU A 10 -5.37 22.53 0.96
C GLU A 10 -6.50 21.50 0.76
N THR A 11 -7.15 21.53 -0.40
CA THR A 11 -8.20 20.57 -0.78
C THR A 11 -7.60 19.19 -1.08
N ALA A 12 -6.45 19.13 -1.78
CA ALA A 12 -5.73 17.89 -2.04
C ALA A 12 -5.07 17.29 -0.78
N ALA A 13 -4.61 18.13 0.15
CA ALA A 13 -4.05 17.68 1.43
C ALA A 13 -5.12 17.15 2.41
N SER A 14 -6.40 17.53 2.22
CA SER A 14 -7.52 17.07 3.06
C SER A 14 -8.25 15.86 2.49
N THR A 15 -7.64 15.14 1.53
CA THR A 15 -8.24 13.94 0.95
C THR A 15 -8.29 12.85 2.03
N LYS A 16 -9.41 12.79 2.75
CA LYS A 16 -9.79 11.60 3.53
C LYS A 16 -9.65 10.37 2.64
N PRO A 17 -9.16 9.23 3.16
CA PRO A 17 -9.12 8.00 2.39
C PRO A 17 -10.53 7.77 1.82
N GLU A 18 -10.57 7.80 0.49
CA GLU A 18 -11.69 7.41 -0.34
C GLU A 18 -12.31 6.13 0.22
N VAL A 19 -13.63 6.19 0.42
CA VAL A 19 -14.42 5.26 1.23
C VAL A 19 -14.21 3.82 0.75
N GLY A 20 -13.30 3.09 1.41
CA GLY A 20 -12.96 1.70 1.09
C GLY A 20 -11.58 1.31 1.61
N SER A 21 -11.43 0.05 2.01
CA SER A 21 -10.12 -0.52 2.36
C SER A 21 -9.28 -0.65 1.07
N TYR A 22 -7.97 -0.40 1.14
CA TYR A 22 -7.10 -0.43 -0.03
C TYR A 22 -5.72 -1.02 0.26
N ILE A 23 -5.07 -1.51 -0.80
CA ILE A 23 -3.65 -1.87 -0.81
C ILE A 23 -2.97 -1.10 -1.94
N LYS A 24 -1.95 -0.32 -1.63
CA LYS A 24 -1.09 0.33 -2.63
C LYS A 24 0.25 -0.39 -2.70
N VAL A 25 0.66 -0.79 -3.89
CA VAL A 25 1.98 -1.40 -4.13
C VAL A 25 2.89 -0.39 -4.84
N GLY A 26 4.06 -0.12 -4.29
CA GLY A 26 5.10 0.72 -4.91
C GLY A 26 5.62 0.09 -6.19
N MET A 27 5.14 0.58 -7.33
CA MET A 27 5.38 0.04 -8.67
C MET A 27 6.24 0.99 -9.52
N SER A 28 7.12 1.77 -8.89
CA SER A 28 8.13 2.56 -9.59
C SER A 28 9.29 1.68 -10.08
N THR A 29 10.32 2.27 -10.70
CA THR A 29 11.43 1.53 -11.30
C THR A 29 12.14 0.59 -10.31
N CYS A 30 12.51 1.09 -9.13
CA CYS A 30 13.15 0.28 -8.10
C CYS A 30 12.19 -0.80 -7.57
N GLY A 31 10.91 -0.47 -7.39
CA GLY A 31 9.90 -1.44 -6.93
C GLY A 31 9.70 -2.58 -7.91
N ILE A 32 9.57 -2.28 -9.20
CA ILE A 32 9.49 -3.29 -10.27
C ILE A 32 10.76 -4.15 -10.27
N ALA A 33 11.94 -3.55 -10.15
CA ALA A 33 13.21 -4.29 -10.08
C ALA A 33 13.30 -5.19 -8.84
N ALA A 34 12.70 -4.78 -7.72
CA ALA A 34 12.64 -5.55 -6.48
C ALA A 34 11.53 -6.63 -6.47
N GLY A 35 10.75 -6.77 -7.54
CA GLY A 35 9.73 -7.79 -7.67
C GLY A 35 8.30 -7.35 -7.32
N ALA A 36 8.03 -6.03 -7.23
CA ALA A 36 6.72 -5.50 -6.87
C ALA A 36 5.58 -5.98 -7.80
N LYS A 37 5.87 -6.29 -9.07
CA LYS A 37 4.86 -6.83 -9.99
C LYS A 37 4.30 -8.17 -9.50
N VAL A 38 5.17 -9.06 -9.03
CA VAL A 38 4.76 -10.37 -8.51
C VAL A 38 3.89 -10.20 -7.27
N VAL A 39 4.29 -9.29 -6.37
CA VAL A 39 3.54 -8.93 -5.16
C VAL A 39 2.16 -8.36 -5.51
N TYR A 40 2.08 -7.46 -6.49
CA TYR A 40 0.82 -6.90 -6.99
C TYR A 40 -0.12 -7.98 -7.54
N ASP A 41 0.42 -8.90 -8.33
CA ASP A 41 -0.34 -9.99 -8.93
C ASP A 41 -0.90 -10.94 -7.85
N VAL A 42 -0.12 -11.20 -6.79
CA VAL A 42 -0.55 -12.00 -5.62
C VAL A 42 -1.73 -11.35 -4.92
N PHE A 43 -1.65 -10.06 -4.58
CA PHE A 43 -2.76 -9.36 -3.94
C PHE A 43 -4.02 -9.36 -4.81
N THR A 44 -3.86 -9.08 -6.10
CA THR A 44 -4.98 -9.07 -7.05
C THR A 44 -5.67 -10.43 -7.10
N LYS A 45 -4.89 -11.53 -7.13
CA LYS A 45 -5.43 -12.89 -7.14
C LYS A 45 -6.15 -13.23 -5.84
N GLU A 46 -5.53 -12.96 -4.69
CA GLU A 46 -6.08 -13.32 -3.39
C GLU A 46 -7.35 -12.53 -3.03
N VAL A 47 -7.34 -11.21 -3.28
CA VAL A 47 -8.53 -10.37 -3.04
C VAL A 47 -9.69 -10.81 -3.92
N LYS A 48 -9.43 -11.14 -5.20
CA LYS A 48 -10.44 -11.68 -6.10
C LYS A 48 -10.93 -13.06 -5.67
N HIS A 49 -10.02 -13.95 -5.26
CA HIS A 49 -10.37 -15.31 -4.85
C HIS A 49 -11.27 -15.33 -3.61
N ARG A 50 -11.08 -14.37 -2.71
CA ARG A 50 -11.79 -14.29 -1.43
C ARG A 50 -12.96 -13.28 -1.44
N ASP A 51 -13.25 -12.67 -2.59
CA ASP A 51 -14.25 -11.60 -2.76
C ASP A 51 -14.11 -10.46 -1.71
N PHE A 52 -12.87 -10.11 -1.36
CA PHE A 52 -12.62 -9.01 -0.43
C PHE A 52 -12.94 -7.66 -1.10
N PRO A 53 -13.71 -6.77 -0.46
CA PRO A 53 -14.02 -5.44 -0.99
C PRO A 53 -12.84 -4.47 -0.78
N ILE A 54 -11.68 -4.82 -1.35
CA ILE A 54 -10.44 -4.07 -1.21
C ILE A 54 -9.94 -3.65 -2.58
N GLU A 55 -9.61 -2.37 -2.71
CA GLU A 55 -9.04 -1.85 -3.94
C GLU A 55 -7.52 -2.06 -3.97
N ILE A 56 -7.00 -2.64 -5.06
CA ILE A 56 -5.56 -2.76 -5.29
C ILE A 56 -5.10 -1.62 -6.20
N LYS A 57 -4.17 -0.81 -5.73
CA LYS A 57 -3.65 0.39 -6.40
C LYS A 57 -2.15 0.26 -6.67
N GLN A 58 -1.72 0.88 -7.75
CA GLN A 58 -0.29 1.10 -8.03
C GLN A 58 0.13 2.46 -7.44
N ALA A 59 1.24 2.48 -6.70
CA ALA A 59 1.82 3.68 -6.14
C ALA A 59 3.18 4.01 -6.75
N GLY A 60 3.51 5.29 -6.76
CA GLY A 60 4.80 5.80 -7.21
C GLY A 60 5.92 5.63 -6.17
N CYS A 61 7.08 6.19 -6.49
CA CYS A 61 8.24 6.18 -5.59
C CYS A 61 8.00 7.08 -4.37
N VAL A 62 8.37 6.59 -3.19
CA VAL A 62 8.30 7.33 -1.91
C VAL A 62 9.69 7.58 -1.29
N GLY A 63 10.76 7.34 -2.05
CA GLY A 63 12.14 7.60 -1.61
C GLY A 63 12.77 6.51 -0.73
N MET A 64 12.14 5.34 -0.61
CA MET A 64 12.59 4.22 0.24
C MET A 64 13.01 3.00 -0.60
N CYS A 65 13.84 3.20 -1.63
CA CYS A 65 14.24 2.14 -2.57
C CYS A 65 14.89 0.91 -1.89
N HIS A 66 15.57 1.09 -0.76
CA HIS A 66 16.24 -0.02 -0.03
C HIS A 66 15.27 -0.96 0.71
N ALA A 67 14.01 -0.54 0.87
CA ALA A 67 12.96 -1.27 1.57
C ALA A 67 11.86 -1.77 0.61
N GLU A 68 12.08 -1.66 -0.70
CA GLU A 68 11.13 -2.17 -1.68
C GLU A 68 11.17 -3.72 -1.78
N PRO A 69 10.08 -4.36 -2.24
CA PRO A 69 8.77 -3.77 -2.57
C PRO A 69 8.05 -3.18 -1.36
N LEU A 70 7.49 -1.98 -1.53
CA LEU A 70 6.71 -1.29 -0.50
C LEU A 70 5.22 -1.50 -0.74
N VAL A 71 4.48 -1.76 0.33
CA VAL A 71 3.04 -2.00 0.29
C VAL A 71 2.36 -1.22 1.41
N GLU A 72 1.55 -0.23 1.07
CA GLU A 72 0.69 0.46 2.04
C GLU A 72 -0.67 -0.26 2.10
N VAL A 73 -1.11 -0.59 3.31
CA VAL A 73 -2.36 -1.28 3.57
C VAL A 73 -3.22 -0.40 4.46
N TYR A 74 -4.45 -0.16 4.03
CA TYR A 74 -5.50 0.46 4.82
C TYR A 74 -6.69 -0.49 4.90
N VAL A 75 -7.04 -0.86 6.12
CA VAL A 75 -8.24 -1.62 6.43
C VAL A 75 -9.07 -0.80 7.42
N GLU A 76 -10.37 -0.72 7.19
CA GLU A 76 -11.27 0.04 8.06
C GLU A 76 -11.17 -0.43 9.53
N GLY A 77 -10.94 0.53 10.43
CA GLY A 77 -10.76 0.30 11.86
C GLY A 77 -9.33 -0.05 12.29
N LEU A 78 -8.38 -0.13 11.35
CA LEU A 78 -6.95 -0.31 11.63
C LEU A 78 -6.14 0.93 11.20
N PRO A 79 -4.98 1.18 11.83
CA PRO A 79 -4.07 2.20 11.33
C PRO A 79 -3.59 1.85 9.91
N VAL A 80 -3.32 2.86 9.09
CA VAL A 80 -2.67 2.64 7.79
C VAL A 80 -1.23 2.17 8.06
N VAL A 81 -0.85 1.02 7.54
CA VAL A 81 0.47 0.41 7.76
C VAL A 81 1.20 0.29 6.44
N THR A 82 2.51 0.57 6.45
CA THR A 82 3.37 0.30 5.30
C THR A 82 4.29 -0.88 5.61
N TYR A 83 4.26 -1.87 4.72
CA TYR A 83 5.16 -3.01 4.73
C TYR A 83 6.29 -2.81 3.72
N GLY A 84 7.49 -3.20 4.11
CA GLY A 84 8.67 -3.19 3.24
C GLY A 84 9.27 -4.58 3.08
N ARG A 85 10.11 -4.71 2.06
CA ARG A 85 10.73 -5.97 1.62
C ARG A 85 9.67 -7.06 1.44
N VAL A 86 8.54 -6.67 0.86
CA VAL A 86 7.41 -7.58 0.70
C VAL A 86 7.75 -8.61 -0.37
N THR A 87 7.82 -9.86 0.03
CA THR A 87 7.91 -11.01 -0.86
C THR A 87 6.52 -11.60 -1.11
N THR A 88 6.40 -12.62 -1.96
CA THR A 88 5.15 -13.36 -2.15
C THR A 88 4.64 -13.96 -0.84
N GLU A 89 5.52 -14.50 -0.01
CA GLU A 89 5.17 -15.08 1.29
C GLU A 89 4.63 -14.01 2.24
N VAL A 90 5.29 -12.85 2.31
CA VAL A 90 4.84 -11.72 3.12
C VAL A 90 3.51 -11.17 2.61
N ALA A 91 3.30 -11.11 1.29
CA ALA A 91 2.03 -10.68 0.71
C ALA A 91 0.88 -11.61 1.11
N LEU A 92 1.08 -12.92 1.08
CA LEU A 92 0.09 -13.91 1.56
C LEU A 92 -0.19 -13.74 3.06
N ARG A 93 0.85 -13.52 3.87
CA ARG A 93 0.69 -13.21 5.30
C ARG A 93 -0.09 -11.91 5.54
N ILE A 94 0.13 -10.87 4.74
CA ILE A 94 -0.63 -9.62 4.82
C ILE A 94 -2.11 -9.90 4.52
N VAL A 95 -2.42 -10.71 3.51
CA VAL A 95 -3.82 -11.09 3.22
C VAL A 95 -4.44 -11.87 4.37
N GLU A 96 -3.74 -12.83 4.94
CA GLU A 96 -4.28 -13.67 6.00
C GLU A 96 -4.35 -12.92 7.34
N GLU A 97 -3.22 -12.45 7.84
CA GLU A 97 -3.11 -11.83 9.15
C GLU A 97 -3.76 -10.44 9.16
N HIS A 98 -3.44 -9.56 8.21
CA HIS A 98 -3.92 -8.17 8.25
C HIS A 98 -5.34 -8.05 7.73
N LEU A 99 -5.62 -8.55 6.53
CA LEU A 99 -6.94 -8.37 5.91
C LEU A 99 -8.01 -9.24 6.57
N CYS A 100 -7.73 -10.53 6.81
CA CYS A 100 -8.74 -11.44 7.37
C CYS A 100 -8.83 -11.34 8.89
N GLU A 101 -7.69 -11.38 9.59
CA GLU A 101 -7.67 -11.49 11.05
C GLU A 101 -7.52 -10.15 11.78
N LYS A 102 -7.33 -9.05 11.05
CA LYS A 102 -7.07 -7.71 11.60
C LYS A 102 -5.83 -7.65 12.51
N ARG A 103 -4.83 -8.49 12.23
CA ARG A 103 -3.54 -8.57 12.94
C ARG A 103 -2.39 -8.10 12.05
N LEU A 104 -1.49 -7.29 12.60
CA LEU A 104 -0.38 -6.74 11.83
C LEU A 104 0.79 -7.73 11.70
N VAL A 105 1.37 -7.78 10.50
CA VAL A 105 2.62 -8.52 10.24
C VAL A 105 3.82 -7.70 10.75
N ASN A 106 4.07 -7.75 12.07
CA ASN A 106 4.98 -6.83 12.77
C ASN A 106 6.42 -6.80 12.24
N ASP A 107 6.93 -7.91 11.71
CA ASP A 107 8.34 -8.03 11.29
C ASP A 107 8.68 -7.26 10.00
N HIS A 108 7.65 -6.75 9.31
CA HIS A 108 7.80 -6.08 8.01
C HIS A 108 7.31 -4.65 8.00
N ILE A 109 6.99 -4.05 9.15
CA ILE A 109 6.46 -2.69 9.23
C ILE A 109 7.60 -1.67 9.08
N TYR A 110 7.45 -0.73 8.15
CA TYR A 110 8.36 0.39 7.95
C TYR A 110 7.64 1.70 8.22
N ASP A 111 8.21 2.51 9.11
CA ASP A 111 7.74 3.86 9.34
C ASP A 111 8.21 4.76 8.18
N LEU A 112 7.26 5.30 7.42
CA LEU A 112 7.55 6.24 6.36
C LEU A 112 7.49 7.66 6.94
N PRO A 113 8.57 8.46 6.84
CA PRO A 113 8.57 9.85 7.30
C PRO A 113 7.70 10.78 6.43
N VAL A 114 7.02 10.24 5.42
CA VAL A 114 6.21 11.00 4.47
C VAL A 114 4.88 11.34 5.14
N ARG A 115 4.68 12.63 5.41
CA ARG A 115 3.42 13.18 5.94
C ARG A 115 2.27 12.70 5.05
N ARG A 116 1.43 11.82 5.59
CA ARG A 116 0.14 11.42 5.03
C ARG A 116 -0.86 12.57 5.08
#